data_AF-A0A158GT61-F1
#
_entry.id   AF-A0A158GT61-F1
#
_cell.length_a   1.000
_cell.length_b   1.000
_cell.length_c   1.000
_cell.angle_alpha   90.00
_cell.angle_beta   90.00
_cell.angle_gamma   90.00
#
_symmetry.space_group_name_H-M   'P 1'
#
loop_
_entity.id
_entity.type
_entity.pdbx_description
1 polymer ?
#
loop_
_entity_poly.entity_id
_entity_poly.type
_entity_poly.pdbx_seq_one_letter_code
_entity_poly.pdbx_strand_id
1 'polypeptide(L)'
;MARRAASTDELFAVAEATLIGLYNAGVLSPAVLERVVAGFADSSIDWHSRPTRKSVDGKSLHEVVAITMMPGRAIRNPSKEFFAVIGHVGGSSVTAPDEQENPEESAADEPDDDLMNQLAEMSSKSSAGRKRAAKTTRESAPSPGFNPLFHAAPPGRSRKS
;
A
#
# COMPACT_ATOMS: atom_id res chain seq x y z
N MET A 1 26.59 4.97 -33.78
CA MET A 1 26.48 5.58 -32.43
C MET A 1 26.63 4.47 -31.41
N ALA A 2 27.77 4.38 -30.72
CA ALA A 2 27.98 3.34 -29.70
C ALA A 2 27.17 3.70 -28.45
N ARG A 3 26.15 2.90 -28.12
CA ARG A 3 25.57 2.93 -26.77
C ARG A 3 26.67 2.46 -25.82
N ARG A 4 27.25 3.38 -25.07
CA ARG A 4 28.12 3.06 -23.93
C ARG A 4 27.34 2.10 -23.04
N ALA A 5 27.90 0.93 -22.76
CA ALA A 5 27.43 0.10 -21.66
C ALA A 5 27.63 0.94 -20.40
N ALA A 6 26.54 1.51 -19.88
CA ALA A 6 26.58 2.24 -18.63
C ALA A 6 27.06 1.28 -17.54
N SER A 7 28.01 1.71 -16.71
CA SER A 7 28.39 0.92 -15.55
C SER A 7 27.17 0.71 -14.65
N THR A 8 27.09 -0.40 -13.93
CA THR A 8 25.97 -0.72 -13.04
C THR A 8 25.65 0.41 -12.04
N ASP A 9 26.69 1.13 -11.61
CA ASP A 9 26.59 2.30 -10.73
C ASP A 9 25.96 3.53 -11.43
N GLU A 10 26.18 3.69 -12.75
CA GLU A 10 25.51 4.73 -13.54
C GLU A 10 24.03 4.41 -13.73
N LEU A 11 23.67 3.13 -13.90
CA LEU A 11 22.26 2.71 -14.00
C LEU A 11 21.53 2.94 -12.67
N PHE A 12 22.17 2.65 -11.54
CA PHE A 12 21.63 3.00 -10.23
C PHE A 12 21.45 4.51 -10.07
N ALA A 13 22.43 5.33 -10.48
CA ALA A 13 22.31 6.79 -10.42
C ALA A 13 21.15 7.33 -11.28
N VAL A 14 20.87 6.70 -12.43
CA VAL A 14 19.71 7.03 -13.27
C VAL A 14 18.40 6.61 -12.62
N ALA A 15 18.33 5.40 -12.06
CA ALA A 15 17.14 4.93 -11.33
C ALA A 15 16.86 5.83 -10.11
N GLU A 16 17.89 6.17 -9.34
CA GLU A 16 17.84 7.09 -8.22
C GLU A 16 17.31 8.47 -8.65
N ALA A 17 17.88 9.05 -9.70
CA ALA A 17 17.43 10.35 -10.21
C ALA A 17 15.97 10.33 -10.67
N THR A 18 15.54 9.22 -11.30
CA THR A 18 14.18 9.04 -11.78
C THR A 18 13.19 8.95 -10.62
N LEU A 19 13.48 8.09 -9.63
CA LEU A 19 12.61 7.90 -8.47
C LEU A 19 12.51 9.16 -7.60
N ILE A 20 13.63 9.85 -7.36
CA ILE A 20 13.62 11.13 -6.65
C ILE A 20 12.87 12.20 -7.44
N GLY A 21 13.03 12.24 -8.77
CA GLY A 21 12.31 13.19 -9.63
C GLY A 21 10.79 12.99 -9.58
N LEU A 22 10.33 11.75 -9.68
CA LEU A 22 8.91 11.40 -9.57
C LEU A 22 8.33 11.73 -8.19
N TYR A 23 9.12 11.50 -7.14
CA TYR A 23 8.73 11.87 -5.77
C TYR A 23 8.55 13.38 -5.63
N ASN A 24 9.53 14.16 -6.08
CA ASN A 24 9.48 15.62 -6.00
C ASN A 24 8.33 16.21 -6.85
N ALA A 25 7.98 15.54 -7.96
CA ALA A 25 6.84 15.93 -8.79
C ALA A 25 5.49 15.51 -8.18
N GLY A 26 5.46 14.76 -7.07
CA GLY A 26 4.25 14.30 -6.42
C GLY A 26 3.50 13.19 -7.17
N VAL A 27 4.14 12.55 -8.14
CA VAL A 27 3.54 11.50 -8.99
C VAL A 27 4.00 10.09 -8.62
N LEU A 28 4.90 9.96 -7.64
CA LEU A 28 5.39 8.66 -7.18
C LEU A 28 4.34 7.97 -6.28
N SER A 29 3.49 7.17 -6.90
CA SER A 29 2.60 6.23 -6.22
C SER A 29 3.24 4.82 -6.12
N PRO A 30 2.72 3.93 -5.26
CA PRO A 30 3.16 2.53 -5.18
C PRO A 30 3.24 1.83 -6.53
N ALA A 31 2.19 1.92 -7.34
CA ALA A 31 2.14 1.30 -8.67
C ALA A 31 3.18 1.90 -9.65
N VAL A 32 3.46 3.20 -9.56
CA VAL A 32 4.49 3.84 -10.39
C VAL A 32 5.88 3.36 -9.99
N LEU A 33 6.15 3.25 -8.69
CA LEU A 33 7.39 2.70 -8.18
C LEU A 33 7.61 1.28 -8.71
N GLU A 34 6.60 0.42 -8.60
CA GLU A 34 6.66 -0.96 -9.11
C GLU A 34 7.01 -1.00 -10.59
N ARG A 35 6.33 -0.19 -11.41
CA ARG A 35 6.57 -0.15 -12.85
C ARG A 35 7.97 0.37 -13.20
N VAL A 36 8.49 1.33 -12.43
CA VAL A 36 9.85 1.83 -12.62
C VAL A 36 10.87 0.75 -12.27
N VAL A 37 10.71 0.08 -11.12
CA VAL A 37 11.58 -1.02 -10.68
C VAL A 37 11.52 -2.19 -11.68
N ALA A 38 10.32 -2.55 -12.16
CA ALA A 38 10.11 -3.56 -13.19
C ALA A 38 10.82 -3.20 -14.51
N GLY A 39 10.76 -1.93 -14.94
CA GLY A 39 11.49 -1.45 -16.12
C GLY A 39 13.01 -1.57 -15.99
N PHE A 40 13.51 -1.70 -14.77
CA PHE A 40 14.91 -1.91 -14.44
C PHE A 40 15.25 -3.38 -14.09
N ALA A 41 14.26 -4.29 -14.05
CA ALA A 41 14.47 -5.69 -13.66
C ALA A 41 15.37 -6.46 -14.64
N ASP A 42 15.26 -6.15 -15.94
CA ASP A 42 16.13 -6.71 -16.98
C ASP A 42 17.53 -6.05 -17.02
N SER A 43 17.74 -4.99 -16.23
CA SER A 43 19.02 -4.30 -16.12
C SER A 43 19.75 -4.82 -14.89
N SER A 44 21.06 -5.09 -14.99
CA SER A 44 21.90 -5.49 -13.85
C SER A 44 22.19 -4.31 -12.92
N ILE A 45 21.16 -3.65 -12.42
CA ILE A 45 21.26 -2.55 -11.45
C ILE A 45 21.65 -3.11 -10.09
N ASP A 46 22.65 -2.48 -9.48
CA ASP A 46 23.02 -2.75 -8.10
C ASP A 46 22.20 -1.87 -7.16
N TRP A 47 21.11 -2.41 -6.63
CA TRP A 47 20.28 -1.73 -5.63
C TRP A 47 20.99 -1.54 -4.28
N HIS A 48 22.14 -2.20 -4.04
CA HIS A 48 22.94 -2.01 -2.83
C HIS A 48 23.88 -0.80 -2.92
N SER A 49 23.97 -0.13 -4.08
CA SER A 49 24.77 1.08 -4.21
C SER A 49 24.28 2.17 -3.26
N ARG A 50 25.22 3.00 -2.80
CA ARG A 50 24.90 4.04 -1.80
C ARG A 50 24.13 5.16 -2.48
N PRO A 51 22.94 5.54 -1.97
CA PRO A 51 22.20 6.66 -2.51
C PRO A 51 23.00 7.95 -2.32
N THR A 52 23.19 8.70 -3.41
CA THR A 52 23.93 9.95 -3.44
C THR A 52 23.02 11.16 -3.52
N ARG A 53 21.80 10.99 -4.05
CA ARG A 53 20.83 12.06 -4.24
C ARG A 53 19.81 12.08 -3.11
N LYS A 54 19.28 13.28 -2.89
CA LYS A 54 18.21 13.55 -1.94
C LYS A 54 17.07 14.28 -2.62
N SER A 55 15.86 14.07 -2.11
CA SER A 55 14.68 14.83 -2.52
C SER A 55 14.76 16.29 -2.07
N VAL A 56 13.83 17.12 -2.53
CA VAL A 56 13.71 18.52 -2.09
C VAL A 56 13.47 18.62 -0.58
N ASP A 57 12.79 17.61 -0.01
CA ASP A 57 12.55 17.49 1.43
C ASP A 57 13.75 16.92 2.21
N GLY A 58 14.88 16.65 1.53
CA GLY A 58 16.07 16.07 2.15
C GLY A 58 16.01 14.56 2.39
N LYS A 59 14.98 13.86 1.87
CA LYS A 59 14.81 12.41 2.01
C LYS A 59 15.71 11.67 1.02
N SER A 60 16.36 10.62 1.49
CA SER A 60 17.13 9.69 0.66
C SER A 60 16.22 8.79 -0.20
N LEU A 61 16.79 8.13 -1.22
CA LEU A 61 16.05 7.16 -2.04
C LEU A 61 15.35 6.09 -1.19
N HIS A 62 16.06 5.55 -0.19
CA HIS A 62 15.53 4.50 0.69
C HIS A 62 14.32 4.99 1.48
N GLU A 63 14.36 6.21 1.99
CA GLU A 63 13.23 6.82 2.70
C GLU A 63 12.06 7.08 1.76
N VAL A 64 12.32 7.60 0.56
CA VAL A 64 11.28 7.87 -0.44
C VAL A 64 10.52 6.59 -0.78
N VAL A 65 11.24 5.51 -1.09
CA VAL A 65 10.65 4.21 -1.42
C VAL A 65 9.89 3.63 -0.22
N ALA A 66 10.47 3.68 0.97
CA ALA A 66 9.81 3.18 2.18
C ALA A 66 8.54 3.96 2.52
N ILE A 67 8.54 5.30 2.41
CA ILE A 67 7.35 6.14 2.66
C ILE A 67 6.27 5.86 1.61
N THR A 68 6.66 5.67 0.35
CA THR A 68 5.71 5.39 -0.73
C THR A 68 5.01 4.04 -0.53
N MET A 69 5.75 2.98 -0.21
CA MET A 69 5.18 1.62 -0.09
C MET A 69 4.58 1.33 1.28
N MET A 70 5.01 2.04 2.33
CA MET A 70 4.54 1.85 3.70
C MET A 70 4.07 3.17 4.30
N PRO A 71 2.99 3.76 3.77
CA PRO A 71 2.44 5.00 4.31
C PRO A 71 1.95 4.80 5.75
N GLY A 72 2.14 5.82 6.60
CA GLY A 72 1.65 5.81 7.99
C GLY A 72 2.51 5.02 8.98
N ARG A 73 3.55 4.30 8.54
CA ARG A 73 4.48 3.61 9.44
C ARG A 73 5.67 4.50 9.80
N ALA A 74 6.10 4.45 11.07
CA ALA A 74 7.32 5.10 11.51
C ALA A 74 8.54 4.31 11.00
N ILE A 75 9.25 4.87 10.01
CA ILE A 75 10.41 4.22 9.40
C ILE A 75 11.62 4.38 10.33
N ARG A 76 12.01 3.29 10.99
CA ARG A 76 13.16 3.26 11.91
C ARG A 76 14.49 3.04 11.17
N ASN A 77 14.48 2.24 10.10
CA ASN A 77 15.65 1.95 9.28
C ASN A 77 15.27 1.93 7.80
N PRO A 78 15.38 3.06 7.09
CA PRO A 78 14.89 3.17 5.71
C PRO A 78 15.61 2.22 4.75
N SER A 79 16.90 1.92 4.97
CA SER A 79 17.65 1.00 4.12
C SER A 79 17.12 -0.44 4.21
N LYS A 80 16.79 -0.91 5.42
CA LYS A 80 16.22 -2.26 5.58
C LYS A 80 14.85 -2.38 4.91
N GLU A 81 14.00 -1.38 5.14
CA GLU A 81 12.67 -1.30 4.55
C GLU A 81 12.74 -1.22 3.01
N PHE A 82 13.68 -0.45 2.48
CA PHE A 82 13.95 -0.37 1.05
C PHE A 82 14.28 -1.74 0.44
N PHE A 83 15.22 -2.49 1.02
CA PHE A 83 15.58 -3.80 0.47
C PHE A 83 14.43 -4.81 0.56
N ALA A 84 13.61 -4.75 1.61
CA ALA A 84 12.41 -5.57 1.70
C ALA A 84 11.42 -5.25 0.57
N VAL A 85 11.20 -3.95 0.29
CA VAL A 85 10.34 -3.47 -0.80
C VAL A 85 10.88 -3.89 -2.17
N ILE A 86 12.15 -3.61 -2.46
CA ILE A 86 12.75 -3.93 -3.76
C ILE A 86 12.77 -5.45 -3.99
N GLY A 87 13.04 -6.25 -2.95
CA GLY A 87 12.97 -7.71 -3.03
C GLY A 87 11.55 -8.20 -3.33
N HIS A 88 10.54 -7.61 -2.70
CA HIS A 88 9.14 -7.94 -2.96
C HIS A 88 8.70 -7.55 -4.39
N VAL A 89 8.97 -6.31 -4.79
CA VAL A 89 8.58 -5.77 -6.10
C VAL A 89 9.32 -6.44 -7.25
N GLY A 90 10.62 -6.68 -7.09
CA GLY A 90 11.44 -7.39 -8.08
C GLY A 90 11.05 -8.86 -8.24
N GLY A 91 10.53 -9.50 -7.18
CA GLY A 91 9.98 -10.85 -7.25
C GLY A 91 8.59 -10.94 -7.89
N SER A 92 7.74 -9.92 -7.72
CA SER A 92 6.36 -9.90 -8.20
C SER A 92 6.21 -9.50 -9.69
N SER A 93 7.24 -8.88 -10.29
CA SER A 93 7.17 -8.33 -11.67
C SER A 93 7.05 -9.37 -12.80
N VAL A 94 7.14 -10.67 -12.52
CA VAL A 94 6.97 -11.74 -13.55
C VAL A 94 5.49 -12.04 -13.82
N THR A 95 4.57 -11.50 -13.03
CA THR A 95 3.13 -11.76 -13.17
C THR A 95 2.33 -10.46 -13.10
N ALA A 96 1.93 -9.94 -14.27
CA ALA A 96 0.77 -9.06 -14.39
C ALA A 96 0.17 -9.19 -15.81
N PRO A 97 -1.14 -8.96 -16.02
CA PRO A 97 -2.11 -8.40 -15.08
C PRO A 97 -3.33 -9.31 -14.83
N ASP A 98 -3.84 -9.33 -13.61
CA ASP A 98 -5.29 -9.48 -13.41
C ASP A 98 -5.75 -8.38 -12.47
N GLU A 99 -6.88 -7.80 -12.83
CA GLU A 99 -7.56 -6.78 -12.06
C GLU A 99 -8.09 -7.39 -10.76
N GLN A 100 -8.34 -6.52 -9.80
CA GLN A 100 -9.21 -6.71 -8.65
C GLN A 100 -8.65 -7.38 -7.38
N GLU A 101 -8.86 -6.60 -6.32
CA GLU A 101 -9.13 -6.98 -4.93
C GLU A 101 -7.92 -7.12 -3.99
N ASN A 102 -7.84 -6.11 -3.12
CA ASN A 102 -7.45 -6.18 -1.71
C ASN A 102 -7.11 -7.58 -1.20
N PRO A 103 -5.95 -7.73 -0.55
CA PRO A 103 -6.05 -8.28 0.80
C PRO A 103 -5.18 -7.54 1.81
N GLU A 104 -5.84 -7.26 2.93
CA GLU A 104 -5.24 -7.13 4.24
C GLU A 104 -4.21 -8.24 4.50
N GLU A 105 -3.11 -7.85 5.12
CA GLU A 105 -2.55 -8.51 6.30
C GLU A 105 -2.56 -10.04 6.31
N SER A 106 -1.40 -10.67 6.13
CA SER A 106 -1.04 -11.85 6.93
C SER A 106 0.46 -12.08 6.89
N ALA A 107 1.08 -11.79 8.03
CA ALA A 107 2.33 -12.40 8.44
C ALA A 107 2.15 -13.92 8.57
N ALA A 108 3.26 -14.63 8.41
CA ALA A 108 3.42 -16.07 8.51
C ALA A 108 2.62 -16.71 9.67
N ASP A 109 2.01 -17.87 9.41
CA ASP A 109 2.05 -19.01 10.32
C ASP A 109 1.67 -20.32 9.58
N GLU A 110 2.08 -21.42 10.21
CA GLU A 110 2.15 -22.83 9.82
C GLU A 110 0.94 -23.45 9.06
N PRO A 111 1.14 -24.59 8.35
CA PRO A 111 0.05 -25.26 7.64
C PRO A 111 -1.11 -25.68 8.56
N ASP A 112 -2.29 -25.31 8.10
CA ASP A 112 -3.63 -25.36 8.69
C ASP A 112 -4.22 -26.79 8.89
N ASP A 113 -3.50 -27.68 9.58
CA ASP A 113 -4.04 -29.01 9.90
C ASP A 113 -5.23 -28.96 10.89
N ASP A 114 -5.35 -27.87 11.68
CA ASP A 114 -6.46 -27.68 12.62
C ASP A 114 -7.75 -27.17 11.97
N LEU A 115 -7.67 -26.38 10.87
CA LEU A 115 -8.87 -25.96 10.12
C LEU A 115 -9.55 -27.12 9.41
N MET A 116 -8.79 -28.08 8.89
CA MET A 116 -9.34 -29.28 8.26
C MET A 116 -10.09 -30.17 9.27
N ASN A 117 -9.58 -30.27 10.51
CA ASN A 117 -10.26 -30.99 11.58
C ASN A 117 -11.56 -30.29 12.02
N GLN A 118 -11.58 -28.95 12.08
CA GLN A 118 -12.79 -28.19 12.41
C GLN A 118 -13.87 -28.30 11.31
N LEU A 119 -13.48 -28.34 10.03
CA LEU A 119 -14.41 -28.50 8.92
C LEU A 119 -15.03 -29.92 8.91
N ALA A 120 -14.24 -30.94 9.27
CA ALA A 120 -14.72 -32.32 9.39
C ALA A 120 -15.66 -32.51 10.60
N GLU A 121 -15.41 -31.83 11.72
CA GLU A 121 -16.30 -31.88 12.88
C GLU A 121 -17.65 -31.21 12.62
N MET A 122 -17.65 -30.12 11.84
CA MET A 122 -18.84 -29.31 11.57
C MET A 122 -19.80 -29.99 10.56
N SER A 123 -19.32 -30.92 9.72
CA SER A 123 -20.17 -31.67 8.78
C SER A 123 -20.96 -32.81 9.45
N SER A 124 -20.71 -33.11 10.72
CA SER A 124 -21.30 -34.28 11.41
C SER A 124 -22.45 -33.95 12.37
N LYS A 125 -22.83 -32.67 12.54
CA LYS A 125 -23.77 -32.25 13.59
C LYS A 125 -25.00 -31.50 13.07
N SER A 126 -25.67 -32.06 12.07
CA SER A 126 -27.07 -31.73 11.79
C SER A 126 -28.00 -32.62 12.65
N SER A 127 -28.48 -32.11 13.78
CA SER A 127 -29.86 -32.40 14.22
C SER A 127 -30.28 -31.62 15.47
N ALA A 128 -31.45 -31.00 15.32
CA ALA A 128 -32.49 -30.83 16.33
C ALA A 128 -32.23 -29.89 17.52
N GLY A 129 -32.94 -28.75 17.49
CA GLY A 129 -33.70 -28.39 18.69
C GLY A 129 -33.99 -26.91 18.90
N ARG A 130 -35.31 -26.61 18.88
CA ARG A 130 -36.00 -25.58 19.69
C ARG A 130 -35.77 -24.11 19.30
N LYS A 131 -36.66 -23.15 19.53
CA LYS A 131 -38.09 -23.05 19.90
C LYS A 131 -38.47 -21.57 19.66
N ARG A 132 -39.76 -21.32 19.44
CA ARG A 132 -40.42 -20.03 19.15
C ARG A 132 -40.22 -18.95 20.23
N ALA A 133 -40.20 -17.67 19.82
CA ALA A 133 -40.75 -16.49 20.54
C ALA A 133 -40.80 -15.29 19.56
N ALA A 134 -41.98 -14.86 19.09
CA ALA A 134 -42.85 -13.83 19.67
C ALA A 134 -42.48 -12.37 19.28
N LYS A 135 -43.11 -11.92 18.19
CA LYS A 135 -43.70 -10.59 17.92
C LYS A 135 -43.30 -9.42 18.83
N THR A 136 -42.56 -8.44 18.29
CA THR A 136 -42.85 -7.00 18.51
C THR A 136 -42.60 -6.23 17.21
N THR A 137 -43.67 -5.58 16.73
CA THR A 137 -43.61 -4.52 15.72
C THR A 137 -43.05 -3.28 16.41
N ARG A 138 -41.91 -2.77 15.95
CA ARG A 138 -41.51 -1.38 16.19
C ARG A 138 -41.44 -0.69 14.83
N GLU A 139 -42.41 0.18 14.62
CA GLU A 139 -42.46 1.19 13.58
C GLU A 139 -41.17 2.03 13.67
N SER A 140 -40.25 1.82 12.73
CA SER A 140 -39.07 2.66 12.60
C SER A 140 -39.46 3.89 11.78
N ALA A 141 -39.58 5.02 12.45
CA ALA A 141 -39.68 6.32 11.78
C ALA A 141 -38.45 6.53 10.86
N PRO A 142 -38.62 7.21 9.71
CA PRO A 142 -37.51 7.49 8.80
C PRO A 142 -36.53 8.46 9.48
N SER A 143 -35.25 8.06 9.57
CA SER A 143 -34.21 8.96 10.03
C SER A 143 -34.10 10.16 9.09
N PRO A 144 -34.05 11.41 9.58
CA PRO A 144 -33.77 12.55 8.71
C PRO A 144 -32.35 12.40 8.18
N GLY A 145 -32.20 12.38 6.86
CA GLY A 145 -30.91 12.22 6.19
C GLY A 145 -29.87 13.24 6.64
N PHE A 146 -28.60 12.89 6.45
CA PHE A 146 -27.44 13.75 6.69
C PHE A 146 -27.61 15.09 5.96
N ASN A 147 -27.80 16.17 6.72
CA ASN A 147 -27.92 17.53 6.18
C ASN A 147 -26.62 18.30 6.49
N PRO A 148 -25.66 18.36 5.54
CA PRO A 148 -24.34 18.97 5.77
C PRO A 148 -24.41 20.48 6.03
N LEU A 149 -25.57 21.12 5.81
CA LEU A 149 -25.77 22.55 6.06
C LEU A 149 -26.09 22.87 7.53
N PHE A 150 -26.35 21.88 8.40
CA PHE A 150 -26.58 22.12 9.83
C PHE A 150 -25.33 22.58 10.59
N HIS A 151 -24.13 22.34 10.03
CA HIS A 151 -22.86 22.80 10.61
C HIS A 151 -22.27 24.03 9.92
N ALA A 152 -22.94 24.58 8.91
CA ALA A 152 -22.48 25.78 8.22
C ALA A 152 -22.85 27.03 9.04
N ALA A 153 -21.95 27.47 9.92
CA ALA A 153 -22.04 28.77 10.55
C ALA A 153 -21.85 29.87 9.47
N PRO A 154 -22.80 30.80 9.28
CA PRO A 154 -22.64 31.87 8.31
C PRO A 154 -21.51 32.81 8.78
N PRO A 155 -20.64 33.30 7.86
CA PRO A 155 -19.62 34.28 8.22
C PRO A 155 -20.31 35.54 8.75
N GLY A 156 -20.08 35.83 10.03
CA GLY A 156 -20.64 36.99 10.71
C GLY A 156 -20.25 38.28 10.00
N ARG A 157 -21.25 39.12 9.70
CA ARG A 157 -21.03 40.49 9.20
C ARG A 157 -20.21 41.27 10.22
N SER A 158 -18.95 41.57 9.92
CA SER A 158 -18.21 42.61 10.64
C SER A 158 -18.85 43.96 10.32
N ARG A 159 -19.64 44.48 11.26
CA ARG A 159 -20.12 45.86 11.27
C ARG A 159 -19.32 46.60 12.34
N LYS A 160 -18.56 47.62 11.93
CA LYS A 160 -17.96 48.74 12.70
C LYS A 160 -16.83 49.33 11.83
N SER A 161 -16.65 50.63 11.66
CA SER A 161 -17.32 51.81 12.18
C SER A 161 -17.02 52.96 11.24
#